data_AF-A0A3D1NT57-F1
#
_entry.id   AF-A0A3D1NT57-F1
#
_cell.length_a   1.000
_cell.length_b   1.000
_cell.length_c   1.000
_cell.angle_alpha   90.00
_cell.angle_beta   90.00
_cell.angle_gamma   90.00
#
_symmetry.space_group_name_H-M   'P 1'
#
loop_
_entity.id
_entity.type
_entity.pdbx_description
1 polymer ?
#
loop_
_entity_poly.entity_id
_entity_poly.type
_entity_poly.pdbx_seq_one_letter_code
_entity_poly.pdbx_strand_id
1 'polypeptide(L)'
;TTRHGDFYGNALIEAVREDGTRSICLCPYVPFVWMTAGGIGCAVSGGPFTAVMPQELKPSGAVPGDFCAWGHCGACGNGVVRFCAEVPLWEFRESDPLYGDFSTEKWRKISLYKDTECRNGDLYRGECISFGSEEEFRRFLSDYEGTVFAAPDPKSVIIWCYRDEQTAVSQEEWNALEAPVSERRLYNAPQPVKLVKDHGRHTTVCYFVRPEFSYK
;
A
#
# COMPACT_ATOMS: atom_id res chain seq x y z
N THR A 1 0.88 -11.97 -2.58
CA THR A 1 -0.37 -11.17 -2.62
C THR A 1 -1.50 -11.96 -1.99
N THR A 2 -2.28 -11.33 -1.11
CA THR A 2 -3.47 -11.96 -0.48
C THR A 2 -4.65 -11.98 -1.44
N ARG A 3 -5.69 -12.73 -1.10
CA ARG A 3 -6.96 -12.75 -1.84
C ARG A 3 -7.68 -11.39 -1.83
N HIS A 4 -7.33 -10.54 -0.86
CA HIS A 4 -7.81 -9.15 -0.76
C HIS A 4 -6.98 -8.18 -1.62
N GLY A 5 -6.02 -8.66 -2.41
CA GLY A 5 -5.17 -7.85 -3.27
C GLY A 5 -3.98 -7.20 -2.56
N ASP A 6 -3.79 -7.43 -1.27
CA ASP A 6 -2.71 -6.80 -0.51
C ASP A 6 -1.37 -7.48 -0.86
N PHE A 7 -0.44 -6.69 -1.38
CA PHE A 7 0.91 -7.08 -1.76
C PHE A 7 1.90 -6.80 -0.63
N TYR A 8 2.78 -7.76 -0.38
CA TYR A 8 3.81 -7.72 0.65
C TYR A 8 5.15 -8.11 0.01
N GLY A 9 5.90 -7.12 -0.46
CA GLY A 9 7.16 -7.35 -1.18
C GLY A 9 8.33 -7.79 -0.29
N ASN A 10 8.20 -7.65 1.03
CA ASN A 10 9.24 -7.95 2.01
C ASN A 10 8.80 -9.01 3.04
N ALA A 11 7.82 -9.85 2.71
CA ALA A 11 7.35 -10.89 3.63
C ALA A 11 8.46 -11.90 3.97
N LEU A 12 8.46 -12.41 5.19
CA LEU A 12 9.50 -13.31 5.73
C LEU A 12 8.89 -14.62 6.22
N ILE A 13 9.43 -15.75 5.77
CA ILE A 13 9.17 -17.07 6.38
C ILE A 13 9.95 -17.12 7.70
N GLU A 14 9.26 -17.16 8.83
CA GLU A 14 9.88 -17.08 10.15
C GLU A 14 10.07 -18.45 10.82
N ALA A 15 9.14 -19.37 10.59
CA ALA A 15 9.21 -20.70 11.18
C ALA A 15 8.48 -21.75 10.34
N VAL A 16 8.83 -23.01 10.63
CA VAL A 16 8.04 -24.19 10.24
C VAL A 16 7.19 -24.59 11.44
N ARG A 17 5.87 -24.66 11.26
CA ARG A 17 4.93 -25.08 12.30
C ARG A 17 4.89 -26.62 12.41
N GLU A 18 4.32 -27.13 13.50
CA GLU A 18 4.20 -28.57 13.76
C GLU A 18 3.45 -29.33 12.65
N ASP A 19 2.44 -28.68 12.06
CA ASP A 19 1.65 -29.21 10.95
C ASP A 19 2.38 -29.16 9.59
N GLY A 20 3.62 -28.67 9.57
CA GLY A 20 4.42 -28.54 8.37
C GLY A 20 4.04 -27.34 7.50
N THR A 21 3.21 -26.40 7.96
CA THR A 21 3.02 -25.11 7.28
C THR A 21 4.19 -24.16 7.53
N ARG A 22 4.35 -23.17 6.66
CA ARG A 22 5.32 -22.08 6.83
C ARG A 22 4.62 -20.89 7.44
N SER A 23 5.07 -20.49 8.61
CA SER A 23 4.60 -19.26 9.25
C SER A 23 5.30 -18.07 8.56
N ILE A 24 4.51 -17.11 8.09
CA ILE A 24 4.99 -15.99 7.29
C ILE A 24 4.56 -14.68 7.95
N CYS A 25 5.52 -13.82 8.26
CA CYS A 25 5.28 -12.44 8.66
C CYS A 25 5.19 -11.57 7.40
N LEU A 26 4.05 -10.92 7.17
CA LEU A 26 3.78 -10.18 5.94
C LEU A 26 4.44 -8.78 5.91
N CYS A 27 4.52 -8.09 7.06
CA CYS A 27 5.32 -6.87 7.23
C CYS A 27 6.32 -7.04 8.37
N PRO A 28 7.43 -7.75 8.14
CA PRO A 28 8.43 -7.97 9.17
C PRO A 28 9.22 -6.69 9.45
N TYR A 29 9.52 -6.44 10.74
CA TYR A 29 10.72 -5.67 11.09
C TYR A 29 11.98 -6.50 10.78
N VAL A 30 13.16 -5.89 10.87
CA VAL A 30 14.43 -6.62 10.69
C VAL A 30 14.50 -7.75 11.73
N PRO A 31 14.51 -9.03 11.30
CA PRO A 31 14.44 -10.17 12.20
C PRO A 31 15.75 -10.39 12.96
N PHE A 32 15.65 -10.98 14.15
CA PHE A 32 16.81 -11.54 14.86
C PHE A 32 17.01 -12.99 14.48
N VAL A 33 18.24 -13.37 14.19
CA VAL A 33 18.62 -14.74 13.83
C VAL A 33 19.70 -15.30 14.74
N TRP A 34 19.65 -16.60 14.98
CA TRP A 34 20.64 -17.34 15.75
C TRP A 34 20.82 -18.75 15.21
N MET A 35 21.94 -19.38 15.57
CA MET A 35 22.22 -20.75 15.19
C MET A 35 21.42 -21.72 16.09
N THR A 36 20.80 -22.73 15.51
CA THR A 36 20.17 -23.85 16.21
C THR A 36 20.83 -25.16 15.81
N ALA A 37 20.56 -26.25 16.54
CA ALA A 37 21.08 -27.57 16.17
C ALA A 37 20.60 -28.05 14.78
N GLY A 38 19.44 -27.56 14.32
CA GLY A 38 18.83 -27.93 13.05
C GLY A 38 18.95 -26.87 11.95
N GLY A 39 19.71 -25.79 12.17
CA GLY A 39 19.88 -24.71 11.19
C GLY A 39 19.83 -23.32 11.82
N ILE A 40 18.94 -22.47 11.32
CA ILE A 40 18.81 -21.07 11.74
C ILE A 40 17.47 -20.88 12.44
N GLY A 41 17.50 -20.32 13.64
CA GLY A 41 16.32 -19.81 14.33
C GLY A 41 16.08 -18.36 13.94
N CYS A 42 14.82 -17.97 13.83
CA CYS A 42 14.39 -16.62 13.48
C CYS A 42 13.33 -16.15 14.47
N ALA A 43 13.46 -14.92 14.96
CA ALA A 43 12.45 -14.22 15.75
C ALA A 43 12.16 -12.88 15.07
N VAL A 44 10.89 -12.67 14.74
CA VAL A 44 10.45 -11.48 14.02
C VAL A 44 9.17 -10.93 14.64
N SER A 45 9.07 -9.61 14.69
CA SER A 45 7.86 -8.87 15.05
C SER A 45 7.38 -8.04 13.85
N GLY A 46 6.21 -7.42 14.00
CA GLY A 46 5.53 -6.70 12.93
C GLY A 46 4.17 -7.33 12.70
N GLY A 47 4.07 -8.15 11.66
CA GLY A 47 2.83 -8.81 11.25
C GLY A 47 2.06 -7.99 10.20
N PRO A 48 0.88 -8.44 9.76
CA PRO A 48 0.18 -9.65 10.20
C PRO A 48 0.93 -10.94 9.83
N PHE A 49 0.58 -12.03 10.50
CA PHE A 49 1.13 -13.36 10.25
C PHE A 49 0.11 -14.23 9.52
N THR A 50 0.58 -15.06 8.61
CA THR A 50 -0.21 -16.10 7.93
C THR A 50 0.53 -17.43 7.92
N ALA A 51 -0.14 -18.51 7.54
CA ALA A 51 0.44 -19.83 7.39
C ALA A 51 0.14 -20.37 6.00
N VAL A 52 1.17 -20.87 5.31
CA VAL A 52 1.07 -21.32 3.91
C VAL A 52 1.68 -22.71 3.77
N MET A 53 1.08 -23.57 2.96
CA MET A 53 1.66 -24.88 2.68
C MET A 53 2.91 -24.72 1.81
N PRO A 54 3.99 -25.47 2.07
CA PRO A 54 5.25 -25.29 1.33
C PRO A 54 5.10 -25.52 -0.18
N GLN A 55 4.14 -26.33 -0.62
CA GLN A 55 3.87 -26.61 -2.04
C GLN A 55 3.25 -25.41 -2.78
N GLU A 56 2.68 -24.44 -2.06
CA GLU A 56 2.10 -23.23 -2.63
C GLU A 56 3.15 -22.12 -2.84
N LEU A 57 4.31 -22.24 -2.19
CA LEU A 57 5.43 -21.32 -2.33
C LEU A 57 6.23 -21.65 -3.60
N LYS A 58 6.30 -20.71 -4.53
CA LYS A 58 7.05 -20.86 -5.78
C LYS A 58 8.45 -20.27 -5.64
N PRO A 59 9.53 -21.01 -5.87
CA PRO A 59 10.88 -20.42 -5.89
C PRO A 59 10.97 -19.37 -6.99
N SER A 60 11.48 -18.17 -6.67
CA SER A 60 11.62 -17.06 -7.63
C SER A 60 13.06 -16.52 -7.73
N GLY A 61 13.97 -17.00 -6.89
CA GLY A 61 15.40 -16.68 -6.99
C GLY A 61 16.03 -16.45 -5.64
N ALA A 62 16.86 -15.43 -5.54
CA ALA A 62 17.47 -14.98 -4.30
C ALA A 62 17.43 -13.45 -4.19
N VAL A 63 17.39 -12.94 -2.97
CA VAL A 63 17.30 -11.52 -2.66
C VAL A 63 18.18 -11.18 -1.46
N PRO A 64 18.79 -9.98 -1.39
CA PRO A 64 19.41 -9.52 -0.16
C PRO A 64 18.36 -9.34 0.94
N GLY A 65 18.57 -9.97 2.09
CA GLY A 65 17.78 -9.78 3.30
C GLY A 65 18.62 -9.09 4.38
N ASP A 66 17.99 -8.22 5.16
CA ASP A 66 18.57 -7.64 6.36
C ASP A 66 18.27 -8.51 7.58
N PHE A 67 19.29 -8.76 8.40
CA PHE A 67 19.17 -9.55 9.61
C PHE A 67 19.93 -8.90 10.74
N CYS A 68 19.46 -9.14 11.96
CA CYS A 68 20.16 -8.80 13.17
C CYS A 68 20.70 -10.07 13.84
N ALA A 69 21.98 -10.06 14.19
CA ALA A 69 22.55 -11.00 15.14
C ALA A 69 22.91 -10.23 16.42
N TRP A 70 22.86 -10.94 17.55
CA TRP A 70 23.33 -10.44 18.84
C TRP A 70 22.48 -9.30 19.44
N GLY A 71 21.32 -9.69 20.01
CA GLY A 71 20.50 -8.88 20.91
C GLY A 71 19.72 -9.81 21.85
N HIS A 72 19.88 -9.68 23.16
CA HIS A 72 19.46 -10.67 24.17
C HIS A 72 17.97 -10.61 24.58
N CYS A 73 17.06 -10.10 23.73
CA CYS A 73 15.66 -9.76 24.08
C CYS A 73 15.55 -8.55 25.03
N GLY A 74 14.87 -7.50 24.55
CA GLY A 74 14.81 -6.17 25.17
C GLY A 74 15.55 -5.11 24.34
N ALA A 75 15.18 -3.83 24.46
CA ALA A 75 15.68 -2.73 23.64
C ALA A 75 17.21 -2.59 23.74
N CYS A 76 17.94 -3.19 22.78
CA CYS A 76 19.28 -2.79 22.38
C CYS A 76 20.39 -2.83 23.46
N GLY A 77 20.21 -3.57 24.56
CA GLY A 77 21.03 -3.41 25.78
C GLY A 77 22.55 -3.60 25.63
N ASN A 78 23.01 -4.38 24.65
CA ASN A 78 24.44 -4.60 24.35
C ASN A 78 24.78 -4.32 22.87
N GLY A 79 23.96 -3.51 22.20
CA GLY A 79 24.04 -3.27 20.77
C GLY A 79 23.36 -4.34 19.93
N VAL A 80 23.46 -4.16 18.62
CA VAL A 80 22.94 -5.09 17.60
C VAL A 80 23.92 -5.09 16.44
N VAL A 81 24.22 -6.28 15.90
CA VAL A 81 24.94 -6.40 14.63
C VAL A 81 23.92 -6.60 13.54
N ARG A 82 23.67 -5.57 12.74
CA ARG A 82 22.90 -5.69 11.51
C ARG A 82 23.83 -6.09 10.38
N PHE A 83 23.43 -7.09 9.61
CA PHE A 83 24.14 -7.55 8.43
C PHE A 83 23.15 -7.89 7.32
N CYS A 84 23.65 -7.89 6.09
CA CYS A 84 22.89 -8.30 4.92
C CYS A 84 23.40 -9.67 4.45
N ALA A 85 22.48 -10.56 4.08
CA ALA A 85 22.79 -11.85 3.51
C ALA A 85 21.84 -12.16 2.36
N GLU A 86 22.34 -12.81 1.31
CA GLU A 86 21.49 -13.31 0.23
C GLU A 86 20.66 -14.51 0.74
N VAL A 87 19.35 -14.48 0.51
CA VAL A 87 18.41 -15.51 0.93
C VAL A 87 17.50 -15.94 -0.22
N PRO A 88 17.02 -17.20 -0.23
CA PRO A 88 16.06 -17.66 -1.23
C PRO A 88 14.78 -16.82 -1.22
N LEU A 89 14.36 -16.39 -2.40
CA LEU A 89 13.11 -15.67 -2.63
C LEU A 89 12.01 -16.64 -3.07
N TRP A 90 10.84 -16.47 -2.46
CA TRP A 90 9.65 -17.26 -2.74
C TRP A 90 8.48 -16.34 -3.06
N GLU A 91 7.67 -16.76 -4.03
CA GLU A 91 6.44 -16.08 -4.41
C GLU A 91 5.21 -16.86 -3.95
N PHE A 92 4.21 -16.12 -3.49
CA PHE A 92 2.92 -16.65 -3.12
C PHE A 92 1.80 -15.70 -3.54
N ARG A 93 0.77 -16.27 -4.16
CA ARG A 93 -0.48 -15.59 -4.47
C ARG A 93 -1.61 -16.49 -3.98
N GLU A 94 -2.37 -15.98 -3.02
CA GLU A 94 -3.54 -16.67 -2.49
C GLU A 94 -4.59 -16.87 -3.60
N SER A 95 -5.29 -18.00 -3.59
CA SER A 95 -6.32 -18.31 -4.58
C SER A 95 -7.57 -17.44 -4.40
N ASP A 96 -8.45 -17.47 -5.41
CA ASP A 96 -9.78 -16.84 -5.36
C ASP A 96 -9.76 -15.34 -4.99
N PRO A 97 -9.08 -14.51 -5.81
CA PRO A 97 -8.96 -13.08 -5.54
C PRO A 97 -10.34 -12.40 -5.60
N LEU A 98 -10.64 -11.59 -4.59
CA LEU A 98 -11.93 -10.93 -4.44
C LEU A 98 -12.13 -9.74 -5.40
N TYR A 99 -11.02 -9.18 -5.90
CA TYR A 99 -11.00 -7.96 -6.69
C TYR A 99 -10.31 -8.17 -8.05
N GLY A 100 -10.38 -9.39 -8.60
CA GLY A 100 -9.75 -9.72 -9.89
C GLY A 100 -8.23 -9.51 -9.89
N ASP A 101 -7.74 -8.71 -10.82
CA ASP A 101 -6.31 -8.47 -11.02
C ASP A 101 -5.74 -7.32 -10.17
N PHE A 102 -6.58 -6.62 -9.40
CA PHE A 102 -6.12 -5.53 -8.56
C PHE A 102 -5.17 -6.01 -7.45
N SER A 103 -4.10 -5.24 -7.25
CA SER A 103 -3.14 -5.46 -6.17
C SER A 103 -2.50 -4.18 -5.67
N THR A 104 -2.23 -4.07 -4.37
CA THR A 104 -1.55 -2.90 -3.81
C THR A 104 -0.10 -2.76 -4.29
N GLU A 105 0.45 -3.74 -5.03
CA GLU A 105 1.72 -3.63 -5.72
C GLU A 105 1.73 -2.47 -6.74
N LYS A 106 0.62 -2.30 -7.48
CA LYS A 106 0.52 -1.34 -8.59
C LYS A 106 -0.60 -0.32 -8.38
N TRP A 107 -1.71 -0.73 -7.79
CA TRP A 107 -2.88 0.13 -7.58
C TRP A 107 -2.93 0.66 -6.15
N ARG A 108 -3.73 1.71 -5.94
CA ARG A 108 -4.14 2.17 -4.62
C ARG A 108 -5.46 1.48 -4.26
N LYS A 109 -5.54 0.98 -3.03
CA LYS A 109 -6.76 0.44 -2.43
C LYS A 109 -7.25 1.44 -1.37
N ILE A 110 -8.56 1.69 -1.31
CA ILE A 110 -9.17 2.60 -0.33
C ILE A 110 -10.45 1.97 0.20
N SER A 111 -10.60 1.92 1.51
CA SER A 111 -11.85 1.57 2.19
C SER A 111 -12.56 2.83 2.71
N LEU A 112 -13.79 3.07 2.24
CA LEU A 112 -14.61 4.20 2.70
C LEU A 112 -15.90 3.72 3.34
N TYR A 113 -16.25 4.31 4.47
CA TYR A 113 -17.59 4.21 5.03
C TYR A 113 -18.53 5.16 4.28
N LYS A 114 -19.72 4.69 3.95
CA LYS A 114 -20.80 5.43 3.31
C LYS A 114 -21.92 5.71 4.31
N ASP A 115 -22.05 6.96 4.72
CA ASP A 115 -23.05 7.40 5.69
C ASP A 115 -24.27 8.02 5.00
N THR A 116 -25.26 7.20 4.64
CA THR A 116 -26.49 7.69 4.01
C THR A 116 -27.43 8.41 4.99
N GLU A 117 -27.18 8.33 6.29
CA GLU A 117 -28.06 8.85 7.34
C GLU A 117 -27.57 10.21 7.88
N CYS A 118 -26.30 10.52 7.71
CA CYS A 118 -25.71 11.78 8.14
C CYS A 118 -26.06 12.94 7.20
N ARG A 119 -26.93 13.85 7.64
CA ARG A 119 -27.35 15.03 6.84
C ARG A 119 -26.37 16.21 6.88
N ASN A 120 -25.45 16.23 7.85
CA ASN A 120 -24.57 17.37 8.13
C ASN A 120 -23.07 16.99 8.06
N GLY A 121 -22.71 15.90 7.39
CA GLY A 121 -21.33 15.42 7.28
C GLY A 121 -21.03 14.84 5.90
N ASP A 122 -19.80 14.37 5.72
CA ASP A 122 -19.37 13.76 4.47
C ASP A 122 -20.08 12.42 4.24
N LEU A 123 -20.65 12.25 3.04
CA LEU A 123 -21.33 11.03 2.60
C LEU A 123 -20.38 9.83 2.57
N TYR A 124 -19.13 10.05 2.15
CA TYR A 124 -18.08 9.04 2.16
C TYR A 124 -16.92 9.50 3.03
N ARG A 125 -16.39 8.61 3.88
CA ARG A 125 -15.27 8.94 4.78
C ARG A 125 -14.40 7.73 5.12
N GLY A 126 -13.09 7.92 5.11
CA GLY A 126 -12.12 6.88 5.48
C GLY A 126 -10.74 7.21 4.95
N GLU A 127 -9.69 6.62 5.52
CA GLU A 127 -8.31 6.70 4.99
C GLU A 127 -7.84 8.12 4.57
N CYS A 128 -8.13 9.11 5.42
CA CYS A 128 -7.78 10.52 5.21
C CYS A 128 -8.37 11.16 3.94
N ILE A 129 -9.45 10.60 3.40
CA ILE A 129 -10.22 11.17 2.30
C ILE A 129 -11.73 11.17 2.65
N SER A 130 -12.43 12.18 2.17
CA SER A 130 -13.88 12.27 2.34
C SER A 130 -14.54 13.01 1.18
N PHE A 131 -15.82 12.69 0.95
CA PHE A 131 -16.63 13.28 -0.11
C PHE A 131 -18.00 13.65 0.46
N GLY A 132 -18.41 14.90 0.22
CA GLY A 132 -19.68 15.43 0.69
C GLY A 132 -20.88 14.93 -0.12
N SER A 133 -20.66 14.51 -1.37
CA SER A 133 -21.74 14.06 -2.25
C SER A 133 -21.33 12.91 -3.19
N GLU A 134 -22.32 12.30 -3.83
CA GLU A 134 -22.10 11.29 -4.87
C GLU A 134 -21.38 11.88 -6.09
N GLU A 135 -21.61 13.15 -6.42
CA GLU A 135 -20.96 13.83 -7.53
C GLU A 135 -19.46 13.99 -7.28
N GLU A 136 -19.08 14.38 -6.07
CA GLU A 136 -17.66 14.46 -5.68
C GLU A 136 -16.99 13.11 -5.71
N PHE A 137 -17.67 12.07 -5.21
CA PHE A 137 -17.17 10.71 -5.23
C PHE A 137 -16.99 10.19 -6.68
N ARG A 138 -17.99 10.38 -7.56
CA ARG A 138 -17.87 9.99 -8.97
C ARG A 138 -16.77 10.74 -9.71
N ARG A 139 -16.57 12.03 -9.40
CA ARG A 139 -15.45 12.81 -9.94
C ARG A 139 -14.12 12.20 -9.53
N PHE A 140 -13.95 11.81 -8.27
CA PHE A 140 -12.75 11.11 -7.81
C PHE A 140 -12.52 9.80 -8.58
N LEU A 141 -13.55 8.97 -8.75
CA LEU A 141 -13.42 7.73 -9.52
C LEU A 141 -12.99 8.01 -10.96
N SER A 142 -13.56 9.04 -11.60
CA SER A 142 -13.18 9.44 -12.95
C SER A 142 -11.74 9.98 -13.03
N ASP A 143 -11.29 10.71 -12.02
CA ASP A 143 -9.94 11.29 -11.97
C ASP A 143 -8.85 10.21 -11.84
N TYR A 144 -9.14 9.15 -11.09
CA TYR A 144 -8.17 8.12 -10.71
C TYR A 144 -8.49 6.72 -11.26
N GLU A 145 -9.31 6.61 -12.30
CA GLU A 145 -9.70 5.31 -12.90
C GLU A 145 -10.22 4.31 -11.84
N GLY A 146 -11.06 4.83 -10.94
CA GLY A 146 -11.54 4.12 -9.77
C GLY A 146 -12.61 3.09 -10.10
N THR A 147 -12.40 1.86 -9.61
CA THR A 147 -13.37 0.77 -9.64
C THR A 147 -13.87 0.48 -8.22
N VAL A 148 -15.18 0.39 -8.06
CA VAL A 148 -15.84 0.20 -6.74
C VAL A 148 -16.30 -1.24 -6.58
N PHE A 149 -16.04 -1.80 -5.41
CA PHE A 149 -16.48 -3.12 -4.97
C PHE A 149 -17.26 -3.01 -3.67
N ALA A 150 -18.17 -3.96 -3.45
CA ALA A 150 -18.84 -4.11 -2.17
C ALA A 150 -17.82 -4.49 -1.08
N ALA A 151 -17.89 -3.82 0.07
CA ALA A 151 -17.16 -4.25 1.26
C ALA A 151 -17.97 -5.33 2.01
N PRO A 152 -17.32 -6.11 2.91
CA PRO A 152 -18.04 -7.01 3.81
C PRO A 152 -19.04 -6.29 4.72
N ASP A 153 -18.70 -5.06 5.15
CA ASP A 153 -19.64 -4.18 5.85
C ASP A 153 -20.56 -3.47 4.85
N PRO A 154 -21.90 -3.60 4.96
CA PRO A 154 -22.85 -3.00 4.02
C PRO A 154 -22.80 -1.47 3.96
N LYS A 155 -22.29 -0.82 5.02
CA LYS A 155 -22.09 0.64 5.07
C LYS A 155 -20.69 1.04 4.61
N SER A 156 -19.96 0.16 3.92
CA SER A 156 -18.62 0.44 3.43
C SER A 156 -18.47 0.04 1.96
N VAL A 157 -17.51 0.68 1.28
CA VAL A 157 -17.12 0.39 -0.10
C VAL A 157 -15.61 0.25 -0.19
N ILE A 158 -15.15 -0.67 -1.05
CA ILE A 158 -13.74 -0.82 -1.39
C ILE A 158 -13.52 -0.24 -2.78
N ILE A 159 -12.49 0.58 -2.92
CA ILE A 159 -12.13 1.23 -4.17
C ILE A 159 -10.73 0.80 -4.55
N TRP A 160 -10.56 0.44 -5.81
CA TRP A 160 -9.26 0.28 -6.44
C TRP A 160 -9.10 1.37 -7.48
N CYS A 161 -8.02 2.15 -7.39
CA CYS A 161 -7.78 3.28 -8.27
C CYS A 161 -6.28 3.43 -8.56
N TYR A 162 -5.98 4.35 -9.48
CA TYR A 162 -4.62 4.78 -9.73
C TYR A 162 -4.05 5.50 -8.51
N ARG A 163 -2.75 5.33 -8.29
CA ARG A 163 -2.03 6.06 -7.25
C ARG A 163 -2.02 7.55 -7.58
N ASP A 164 -2.16 8.36 -6.55
CA ASP A 164 -2.06 9.81 -6.68
C ASP A 164 -0.60 10.26 -6.50
N GLU A 165 -0.12 11.04 -7.45
CA GLU A 165 1.14 11.77 -7.35
C GLU A 165 0.84 13.27 -7.50
N GLN A 166 1.58 14.12 -6.78
CA GLN A 166 1.44 15.57 -6.87
C GLN A 166 2.77 16.17 -7.31
N THR A 167 2.72 17.09 -8.28
CA THR A 167 3.93 17.73 -8.81
C THR A 167 3.70 19.22 -9.04
N ALA A 168 4.48 20.04 -8.36
CA ALA A 168 4.52 21.47 -8.63
C ALA A 168 5.36 21.73 -9.88
N VAL A 169 4.86 22.53 -10.80
CA VAL A 169 5.53 22.88 -12.07
C VAL A 169 5.60 24.39 -12.26
N SER A 170 6.52 24.83 -13.12
CA SER A 170 6.58 26.21 -13.60
C SER A 170 5.38 26.55 -14.48
N GLN A 171 5.14 27.85 -14.71
CA GLN A 171 4.08 28.29 -15.61
C GLN A 171 4.31 27.83 -17.07
N GLU A 172 5.57 27.75 -17.50
CA GLU A 172 5.95 27.30 -18.83
C GLU A 172 5.60 25.81 -19.02
N GLU A 173 6.03 24.95 -18.09
CA GLU A 173 5.70 23.53 -18.09
C GLU A 173 4.18 23.31 -17.99
N TRP A 174 3.50 24.06 -17.13
CA TRP A 174 2.05 24.02 -17.01
C TRP A 174 1.36 24.32 -18.34
N ASN A 175 1.79 25.34 -19.06
CA ASN A 175 1.21 25.72 -20.35
C ASN A 175 1.44 24.64 -21.42
N ALA A 176 2.57 23.91 -21.34
CA ALA A 176 2.90 22.83 -22.25
C ALA A 176 2.11 21.52 -21.99
N LEU A 177 1.56 21.32 -20.78
CA LEU A 177 0.77 20.12 -20.49
C LEU A 177 -0.54 20.09 -21.28
N GLU A 178 -0.70 19.08 -22.13
CA GLU A 178 -1.93 18.80 -22.88
C GLU A 178 -2.94 18.04 -22.02
N ALA A 179 -3.53 18.73 -21.04
CA ALA A 179 -4.57 18.18 -20.18
C ALA A 179 -5.60 19.26 -19.83
N PRO A 180 -6.88 18.87 -19.63
CA PRO A 180 -7.91 19.82 -19.23
C PRO A 180 -7.60 20.40 -17.86
N VAL A 181 -7.84 21.71 -17.72
CA VAL A 181 -7.77 22.37 -16.42
C VAL A 181 -9.04 22.04 -15.64
N SER A 182 -8.86 21.64 -14.38
CA SER A 182 -9.95 21.43 -13.45
C SER A 182 -9.58 21.99 -12.08
N GLU A 183 -10.54 22.15 -11.18
CA GLU A 183 -10.29 22.72 -9.85
C GLU A 183 -10.23 21.62 -8.79
N ARG A 184 -9.16 21.59 -7.99
CA ARG A 184 -9.04 20.71 -6.82
C ARG A 184 -8.57 21.52 -5.61
N ARG A 185 -8.89 21.03 -4.42
CA ARG A 185 -8.48 21.70 -3.18
C ARG A 185 -7.05 21.31 -2.83
N LEU A 186 -6.11 22.25 -2.97
CA LEU A 186 -4.71 22.12 -2.56
C LEU A 186 -4.38 23.27 -1.62
N TYR A 187 -3.60 23.01 -0.56
CA TYR A 187 -3.29 24.02 0.46
C TYR A 187 -4.54 24.71 1.06
N ASN A 188 -5.60 23.93 1.30
CA ASN A 188 -6.91 24.37 1.82
C ASN A 188 -7.69 25.37 0.94
N ALA A 189 -7.18 25.71 -0.25
CA ALA A 189 -7.83 26.60 -1.21
C ALA A 189 -8.14 25.87 -2.53
N PRO A 190 -9.15 26.28 -3.29
CA PRO A 190 -9.33 25.83 -4.66
C PRO A 190 -8.12 26.25 -5.51
N GLN A 191 -7.53 25.29 -6.21
CA GLN A 191 -6.39 25.49 -7.11
C GLN A 191 -6.69 24.90 -8.49
N PRO A 192 -6.28 25.57 -9.58
CA PRO A 192 -6.32 24.98 -10.90
C PRO A 192 -5.28 23.85 -10.98
N VAL A 193 -5.71 22.68 -11.43
CA VAL A 193 -4.87 21.50 -11.61
C VAL A 193 -5.08 20.86 -12.97
N LYS A 194 -4.05 20.20 -13.46
CA LYS A 194 -4.09 19.33 -14.64
C LYS A 194 -3.80 17.91 -14.19
N LEU A 195 -4.72 17.00 -14.45
CA LEU A 195 -4.58 15.58 -14.11
C LEU A 195 -4.12 14.82 -15.35
N VAL A 196 -2.96 14.18 -15.27
CA VAL A 196 -2.42 13.32 -16.33
C VAL A 196 -2.36 11.90 -15.83
N LYS A 197 -2.88 10.97 -16.63
CA LYS A 197 -2.98 9.55 -16.27
C LYS A 197 -1.87 8.77 -16.96
N ASP A 198 -1.08 8.05 -16.19
CA ASP A 198 -0.14 7.05 -16.68
C ASP A 198 -0.74 5.66 -16.47
N HIS A 199 -1.32 5.12 -17.55
CA HIS A 199 -1.95 3.81 -17.54
C HIS A 199 -0.95 2.66 -17.36
N GLY A 200 0.33 2.85 -17.72
CA GLY A 200 1.37 1.84 -17.52
C GLY A 200 1.78 1.71 -16.06
N ARG A 201 1.91 2.86 -15.37
CA ARG A 201 2.24 2.93 -13.94
C ARG A 201 1.03 2.82 -13.01
N HIS A 202 -0.19 2.92 -13.55
CA HIS A 202 -1.43 3.03 -12.76
C HIS A 202 -1.38 4.22 -11.79
N THR A 203 -0.97 5.37 -12.32
CA THR A 203 -0.82 6.62 -11.55
C THR A 203 -1.59 7.74 -12.22
N THR A 204 -2.22 8.61 -11.44
CA THR A 204 -2.67 9.93 -11.88
C THR A 204 -1.79 10.98 -11.23
N VAL A 205 -1.09 11.77 -12.05
CA VAL A 205 -0.27 12.89 -11.59
C VAL A 205 -1.09 14.17 -11.63
N CYS A 206 -1.24 14.79 -10.47
CA CYS A 206 -1.85 16.10 -10.28
C CYS A 206 -0.76 17.17 -10.38
N TYR A 207 -0.72 17.83 -11.53
CA TYR A 207 0.14 18.99 -11.75
C TYR A 207 -0.55 20.26 -11.27
N PHE A 208 0.23 21.16 -10.69
CA PHE A 208 -0.23 22.50 -10.28
C PHE A 208 0.93 23.49 -10.31
N VAL A 209 0.63 24.77 -10.49
CA VAL A 209 1.61 25.84 -10.30
C VAL A 209 1.61 26.20 -8.82
N ARG A 210 2.78 26.23 -8.17
CA ARG A 210 2.86 26.53 -6.73
C ARG A 210 2.29 27.93 -6.47
N PRO A 211 1.30 28.08 -5.58
CA PRO A 211 0.77 29.39 -5.24
C PRO A 211 1.84 30.24 -4.55
N GLU A 212 1.89 31.52 -4.89
CA GLU A 212 2.66 32.49 -4.11
C GLU A 212 1.95 32.75 -2.78
N PHE A 213 2.46 32.17 -1.70
CA PHE A 213 1.96 32.49 -0.37
C PHE A 213 2.60 33.80 0.09
N SER A 214 1.90 34.92 -0.09
CA SER A 214 2.25 36.14 0.63
C SER A 214 1.84 35.98 2.09
N TYR A 215 2.80 35.81 3.00
CA TYR A 215 2.53 35.97 4.43
C TYR A 215 2.14 37.44 4.66
N LYS A 216 0.88 37.67 5.01
CA LYS A 216 0.41 38.96 5.52
C LYS A 216 0.50 38.97 7.04
#